data_AF-A0A062V460-F1
#
_entry.id   AF-A0A062V460-F1
#
_cell.length_a   1.000
_cell.length_b   1.000
_cell.length_c   1.000
_cell.angle_alpha   90.00
_cell.angle_beta   90.00
_cell.angle_gamma   90.00
#
_symmetry.space_group_name_H-M   'P 1'
#
loop_
_entity.id
_entity.type
_entity.pdbx_description
1 polymer ?
#
loop_
_entity_poly.entity_id
_entity_poly.type
_entity_poly.pdbx_seq_one_letter_code
_entity_poly.pdbx_strand_id
1 'polypeptide(L)' 'MEFVAKVHKLGIDPCVDVPERIINKLLRDARKQSGPVQVKGTLNARHIKQML' A
#
# COMPACT_ATOMS: atom_id res chain seq x y z
N MET A 1 -0.83 1.60 11.06
CA MET A 1 0.24 0.67 10.63
C MET A 1 1.24 1.50 9.87
N GLU A 2 2.51 1.37 10.20
CA GLU A 2 3.58 2.18 9.60
C GLU A 2 4.72 1.26 9.17
N PHE A 3 5.36 1.62 8.07
CA PHE A 3 6.55 0.95 7.56
C PHE A 3 7.41 1.96 6.81
N VAL A 4 8.70 1.64 6.71
CA VAL A 4 9.65 2.37 5.87
C VAL A 4 9.87 1.54 4.61
N ALA A 5 9.81 2.18 3.45
CA ALA A 5 10.09 1.55 2.18
C ALA A 5 10.91 2.48 1.29
N LYS A 6 11.68 1.88 0.38
CA LYS A 6 12.34 2.62 -0.70
C LYS A 6 11.35 2.83 -1.83
N VAL A 7 11.24 4.07 -2.29
CA VAL A 7 10.50 4.39 -3.50
C VAL A 7 11.34 3.95 -4.70
N HIS A 8 10.73 3.17 -5.58
CA HIS A 8 11.31 2.79 -6.86
C HIS A 8 10.38 3.19 -8.00
N LYS A 9 10.89 3.21 -9.23
CA LYS A 9 10.12 3.60 -10.42
C LYS A 9 9.66 2.35 -11.15
N LEU A 10 8.36 2.24 -11.37
CA LEU A 10 7.75 1.21 -12.21
C LEU A 10 7.22 1.88 -13.47
N GLY A 11 7.90 1.72 -14.59
CA GLY A 11 7.58 2.45 -15.82
C GLY A 11 7.81 3.95 -15.63
N ILE A 12 6.75 4.76 -15.57
CA ILE A 12 6.83 6.21 -15.27
C ILE A 12 6.42 6.56 -13.83
N ASP A 13 5.77 5.64 -13.12
CA ASP A 13 5.13 5.91 -11.84
C ASP A 13 6.03 5.51 -10.65
N PRO A 14 6.05 6.31 -9.58
CA PRO A 14 6.70 5.93 -8.33
C PRO A 14 5.87 4.87 -7.59
N CYS A 15 6.53 3.82 -7.12
CA CYS A 15 5.94 2.71 -6.39
C CYS A 15 6.75 2.36 -5.14
N VAL A 16 6.13 1.65 -4.21
CA VAL A 16 6.75 1.11 -2.99
C VAL A 16 6.31 -0.33 -2.78
N ASP A 17 7.23 -1.18 -2.34
CA ASP A 17 6.88 -2.53 -1.91
C ASP A 17 6.28 -2.51 -0.51
N VAL A 18 5.09 -3.08 -0.38
CA VAL A 18 4.36 -3.12 0.89
C VAL A 18 4.66 -4.45 1.58
N PRO A 19 5.08 -4.46 2.85
CA PRO A 19 5.34 -5.69 3.58
C PRO A 19 4.16 -6.67 3.56
N GLU A 20 4.43 -7.96 3.36
CA GLU A 20 3.39 -8.99 3.20
C GLU A 20 2.40 -9.03 4.39
N ARG A 21 2.89 -8.84 5.62
CA ARG A 21 2.05 -8.74 6.83
C ARG A 21 0.98 -7.65 6.74
N ILE A 22 1.26 -6.55 6.04
CA ILE A 22 0.35 -5.43 5.84
C ILE A 22 -0.65 -5.79 4.73
N ILE A 23 -0.18 -6.36 3.61
CA ILE A 23 -1.03 -6.84 2.52
C ILE A 23 -2.06 -7.86 3.03
N ASN A 24 -1.61 -8.89 3.73
CA ASN A 24 -2.47 -9.95 4.27
C ASN A 24 -3.52 -9.40 5.23
N LYS A 25 -3.16 -8.39 6.04
CA LYS A 25 -4.14 -7.72 6.91
C LYS A 25 -5.14 -6.90 6.10
N LEU A 26 -4.69 -6.11 5.12
CA LEU A 26 -5.57 -5.30 4.27
C LEU A 26 -6.58 -6.16 3.49
N LEU A 27 -6.13 -7.29 2.94
CA LEU A 27 -6.99 -8.25 2.24
C LEU A 27 -8.02 -8.86 3.20
N ARG A 28 -7.59 -9.28 4.40
CA ARG A 28 -8.49 -9.80 5.44
C ARG A 28 -9.54 -8.76 5.85
N ASP A 29 -9.14 -7.52 6.10
CA ASP A 29 -10.04 -6.45 6.50
C ASP A 29 -11.04 -6.10 5.38
N ALA A 30 -10.60 -6.20 4.12
CA ALA A 30 -11.45 -6.04 2.93
C ALA A 30 -12.30 -7.28 2.59
N ARG A 31 -12.19 -8.38 3.36
CA ARG A 31 -12.81 -9.69 3.09
C ARG A 31 -12.51 -10.23 1.69
N LYS A 32 -11.29 -9.97 1.19
CA LYS A 32 -10.79 -10.44 -0.10
C LYS A 32 -9.67 -11.48 0.09
N GLN A 33 -9.56 -12.39 -0.87
CA GLN A 33 -8.42 -13.32 -0.95
C GLN A 33 -7.32 -12.78 -1.88
N SER A 34 -7.69 -11.97 -2.86
CA SER A 34 -6.78 -11.34 -3.82
C SER A 34 -7.43 -10.12 -4.49
N GLY A 35 -6.62 -9.37 -5.23
CA GLY A 35 -7.06 -8.22 -6.02
C GLY A 35 -6.90 -6.88 -5.30
N PRO A 36 -7.28 -5.78 -5.97
CA PRO A 36 -6.95 -4.44 -5.50
C PRO A 36 -7.73 -4.05 -4.25
N VAL A 37 -7.07 -3.34 -3.35
CA VAL A 37 -7.62 -2.79 -2.10
C VAL A 37 -7.41 -1.28 -2.06
N GLN A 38 -8.50 -0.54 -1.94
CA GLN A 38 -8.41 0.91 -1.76
C GLN A 38 -7.95 1.23 -0.34
N VAL A 39 -6.89 2.02 -0.22
CA VAL A 39 -6.31 2.40 1.07
C VAL A 39 -6.26 3.91 1.23
N LYS A 40 -6.45 4.37 2.47
CA LYS A 40 -6.13 5.72 2.91
C LYS A 40 -4.83 5.64 3.70
N GLY A 41 -3.84 6.44 3.33
CA GLY A 41 -2.53 6.40 3.96
C GLY A 41 -1.94 7.79 4.13
N THR A 42 -0.77 7.82 4.74
CA THR A 42 0.03 9.02 4.90
C THR A 42 1.45 8.69 4.45
N LEU A 43 2.02 9.50 3.58
CA LEU A 43 3.42 9.40 3.14
C LEU A 43 4.17 10.65 3.60
N ASN A 44 5.19 10.50 4.43
CA ASN A 44 5.97 11.62 4.98
C ASN A 44 5.07 12.75 5.54
N ALA A 45 4.10 12.39 6.38
CA ALA A 45 3.09 13.27 6.96
C ALA A 45 2.09 13.92 5.97
N ARG A 46 2.10 13.56 4.68
CA ARG A 46 1.09 13.99 3.69
C ARG A 46 0.03 12.91 3.47
N HIS A 47 -1.25 13.28 3.54
CA HIS A 47 -2.36 12.35 3.31
C HIS A 47 -2.47 11.97 1.82
N ILE A 48 -2.65 10.67 1.56
CA ILE A 48 -2.82 10.12 0.22
C ILE A 48 -3.96 9.09 0.18
N LYS A 49 -4.63 9.01 -0.98
CA LYS A 49 -5.55 7.90 -1.32
C LYS A 49 -4.94 7.15 -2.48
N GLN A 50 -4.76 5.84 -2.34
CA GLN A 50 -4.15 5.00 -3.36
C GLN A 50 -4.86 3.64 -3.42
N MET A 51 -4.79 3.00 -4.58
CA MET A 51 -5.19 1.61 -4.75
C MET A 51 -3.95 0.74 -4.66
N LEU A 52 -4.00 -0.26 -3.79
CA LEU A 52 -2.95 -1.25 -3.59
C LEU A 52 -3.29 -2.54 -4.32
#